data_AF-A0A0F8ZV31-F1
#
_entry.id   AF-A0A0F8ZV31-F1
#
_cell.length_a   1.000
_cell.length_b   1.000
_cell.length_c   1.000
_cell.angle_alpha   90.00
_cell.angle_beta   90.00
_cell.angle_gamma   90.00
#
_symmetry.space_group_name_H-M   'P 1'
#
loop_
_entity.id
_entity.type
_entity.pdbx_description
1 polymer ?
#
loop_
_entity_poly.entity_id
_entity_poly.type
_entity_poly.pdbx_seq_one_letter_code
_entity_poly.pdbx_strand_id
1 'polypeptide(L)'
;MDEPLAIRKDVKNYVNMIIGIDAENLGPDKMWKYKDPQTGEFKALKVDERYIKSVEERLGLKTEEQSESFRTSIRKIYGQKISLDPEYDFMDNLELVKAVTDVRLKSDIAGAGSLIGALANRTNEENKKLYDRMINTMFNKLGYCKTCAQKTIEYFCTQEDEK
;
A
#
# COMPACT_ATOMS: atom_id res chain seq x y z
N MET A 1 9.53 -2.12 12.68
CA MET A 1 8.91 -1.37 11.57
C MET A 1 10.01 -1.10 10.55
N ASP A 2 10.63 -2.18 10.06
CA ASP A 2 11.70 -2.18 9.07
C ASP A 2 11.42 -3.41 8.22
N GLU A 3 10.89 -3.21 7.02
CA GLU A 3 10.87 -4.29 6.04
C GLU A 3 11.36 -3.71 4.72
N PRO A 4 12.67 -3.79 4.43
CA PRO A 4 13.20 -3.63 3.08
C PRO A 4 12.45 -4.50 2.05
N LEU A 5 11.78 -5.57 2.51
CA LEU A 5 10.92 -6.46 1.73
C LEU A 5 9.55 -5.86 1.39
N ALA A 6 9.07 -4.83 2.11
CA ALA A 6 7.74 -4.25 1.88
C ALA A 6 7.68 -3.56 0.51
N ILE A 7 8.72 -2.80 0.15
CA ILE A 7 8.79 -2.14 -1.16
C ILE A 7 8.86 -3.17 -2.29
N ARG A 8 9.71 -4.20 -2.14
CA ARG A 8 9.77 -5.32 -3.10
C ARG A 8 8.40 -5.95 -3.32
N LYS A 9 7.66 -6.20 -2.23
CA LYS A 9 6.31 -6.77 -2.30
C LYS A 9 5.34 -5.83 -3.03
N ASP A 10 5.39 -4.53 -2.75
CA ASP A 10 4.52 -3.55 -3.38
C ASP A 10 4.82 -3.36 -4.87
N VAL A 11 6.10 -3.40 -5.26
CA VAL A 11 6.52 -3.38 -6.67
C VAL A 11 5.98 -4.63 -7.39
N LYS A 12 6.17 -5.82 -6.81
CA LYS A 12 5.60 -7.06 -7.37
C LYS A 12 4.08 -7.02 -7.45
N ASN A 13 3.40 -6.47 -6.45
CA ASN A 13 1.95 -6.30 -6.45
C ASN A 13 1.49 -5.34 -7.55
N TYR A 14 2.18 -4.20 -7.71
CA TYR A 14 1.90 -3.26 -8.80
C TYR A 14 2.04 -3.94 -10.17
N VAL A 15 3.16 -4.64 -10.41
CA VAL A 15 3.39 -5.38 -11.66
C VAL A 15 2.28 -6.40 -11.89
N ASN A 16 1.95 -7.22 -10.89
CA ASN A 16 0.88 -8.21 -11.01
C ASN A 16 -0.49 -7.56 -11.29
N MET A 17 -0.78 -6.38 -10.73
CA MET A 17 -2.00 -5.64 -11.06
C MET A 17 -2.00 -5.14 -12.51
N ILE A 18 -0.86 -4.71 -13.06
CA ILE A 18 -0.71 -4.37 -14.48
C ILE A 18 -0.92 -5.59 -15.39
N ILE A 19 -0.47 -6.79 -14.98
CA ILE A 19 -0.75 -8.01 -15.73
C ILE A 19 -2.25 -8.37 -15.64
N GLY A 20 -2.85 -8.21 -14.47
CA GLY A 20 -4.22 -8.61 -14.20
C GLY A 20 -5.31 -7.69 -14.74
N ILE A 21 -5.01 -6.41 -15.00
CA ILE A 21 -6.04 -5.42 -15.40
C ILE A 21 -6.74 -5.77 -16.72
N ASP A 22 -6.05 -6.42 -17.65
CA ASP A 22 -6.59 -6.85 -18.95
C ASP A 22 -6.80 -8.37 -19.03
N ALA A 23 -6.75 -9.06 -17.90
CA ALA A 23 -6.91 -10.51 -17.90
C ALA A 23 -8.37 -10.89 -18.21
N GLU A 24 -8.56 -11.83 -19.14
CA GLU A 24 -9.88 -12.30 -19.58
C GLU A 24 -10.74 -12.87 -18.43
N ASN A 25 -10.11 -13.31 -17.35
CA ASN A 25 -10.75 -13.88 -16.16
C ASN A 25 -10.94 -12.88 -15.02
N LEU A 26 -10.81 -11.57 -15.27
CA LEU A 26 -11.06 -10.55 -14.25
C LEU A 26 -12.56 -10.47 -13.94
N GLY A 27 -12.94 -10.84 -12.72
CA GLY A 27 -14.33 -10.77 -12.27
C GLY A 27 -14.84 -9.33 -12.12
N PRO A 28 -16.16 -9.10 -12.02
CA PRO A 28 -16.73 -7.77 -11.78
C PRO A 28 -16.28 -7.14 -10.44
N ASP A 29 -15.77 -7.95 -9.52
CA ASP A 29 -15.16 -7.54 -8.25
C ASP A 29 -13.69 -7.11 -8.38
N LYS A 30 -13.14 -7.15 -9.60
CA LYS A 30 -11.73 -6.93 -9.94
C LYS A 30 -10.78 -7.90 -9.25
N MET A 31 -11.26 -9.09 -8.89
CA MET A 31 -10.42 -10.16 -8.37
C MET A 31 -9.82 -10.95 -9.52
N TRP A 32 -8.49 -10.98 -9.57
CA TRP A 32 -7.74 -11.76 -10.53
C TRP A 32 -7.08 -12.94 -9.84
N LYS A 33 -7.31 -14.15 -10.36
CA LYS A 33 -6.64 -15.37 -9.90
C LYS A 33 -5.53 -15.73 -10.89
N TYR A 34 -4.31 -15.82 -10.40
CA TYR A 34 -3.13 -16.17 -11.20
C TYR A 34 -2.32 -17.26 -10.51
N LYS A 35 -1.55 -18.01 -11.29
CA LYS A 35 -0.60 -18.98 -10.77
C LYS A 35 0.71 -18.24 -10.48
N ASP A 36 1.15 -18.24 -9.23
CA ASP A 36 2.40 -17.63 -8.84
C ASP A 36 3.57 -18.37 -9.52
N PRO A 37 4.43 -17.70 -10.29
CA PRO A 37 5.54 -18.35 -10.97
C PRO A 37 6.60 -18.91 -10.00
N GLN A 38 6.70 -18.40 -8.77
CA GLN A 38 7.68 -18.82 -7.77
C GLN A 38 7.24 -20.09 -7.04
N THR A 39 5.99 -20.11 -6.59
CA THR A 39 5.47 -21.21 -5.76
C THR A 39 4.64 -22.22 -6.55
N GLY A 40 4.16 -21.84 -7.74
CA GLY A 40 3.20 -22.62 -8.51
C GLY A 40 1.79 -22.65 -7.94
N GLU A 41 1.54 -21.94 -6.83
CA GLU A 41 0.23 -21.90 -6.18
C GLU A 41 -0.69 -20.85 -6.82
N PHE A 42 -2.00 -21.06 -6.73
CA PHE A 42 -2.97 -20.05 -7.14
C PHE A 42 -3.10 -18.96 -6.09
N LYS A 43 -2.82 -17.72 -6.49
CA LYS A 43 -3.02 -16.52 -5.68
C LYS A 43 -4.14 -15.68 -6.25
N ALA A 44 -4.85 -15.00 -5.36
CA ALA A 44 -5.88 -14.03 -5.71
C ALA A 44 -5.38 -12.61 -5.39
N LEU A 45 -5.51 -11.71 -6.34
CA LEU A 45 -5.12 -10.31 -6.23
C LEU A 45 -6.30 -9.44 -6.63
N LYS A 46 -6.63 -8.43 -5.81
CA LYS A 46 -7.59 -7.41 -6.19
C LYS A 46 -6.88 -6.35 -7.01
N VAL A 47 -7.32 -6.11 -8.24
CA VAL A 47 -6.81 -5.03 -9.09
C VAL A 47 -7.38 -3.71 -8.60
N ASP A 48 -6.50 -2.85 -8.09
CA ASP A 48 -6.83 -1.49 -7.66
C ASP A 48 -6.34 -0.47 -8.70
N GLU A 49 -7.23 -0.08 -9.60
CA GLU A 49 -6.95 0.94 -10.63
C GLU A 49 -6.59 2.31 -10.06
N ARG A 50 -7.08 2.67 -8.86
CA ARG A 50 -6.73 3.95 -8.24
C ARG A 50 -5.28 3.94 -7.77
N TYR A 51 -4.86 2.82 -7.19
CA TYR A 51 -3.46 2.62 -6.83
C TYR A 51 -2.57 2.61 -8.08
N ILE A 52 -2.94 1.86 -9.13
CA ILE A 52 -2.21 1.85 -10.40
C ILE A 52 -2.01 3.27 -10.94
N LYS A 53 -3.11 4.03 -11.04
CA LYS A 53 -3.08 5.40 -11.54
C LYS A 53 -2.20 6.31 -10.68
N SER A 54 -2.23 6.15 -9.35
CA SER A 54 -1.39 6.92 -8.45
C SER A 54 0.11 6.67 -8.69
N VAL A 55 0.50 5.44 -8.99
CA VAL A 55 1.89 5.09 -9.33
C VAL A 55 2.27 5.65 -10.70
N GLU A 56 1.38 5.55 -11.70
CA GLU A 56 1.61 6.09 -13.05
C GLU A 56 1.76 7.61 -13.05
N GLU A 57 0.97 8.32 -12.24
CA GLU A 57 1.11 9.77 -12.02
C GLU A 57 2.49 10.11 -11.43
N ARG A 58 3.02 9.27 -10.52
CA ARG A 58 4.38 9.45 -9.96
C ARG A 58 5.50 9.17 -10.97
N LEU A 59 5.24 8.28 -11.92
CA LEU A 59 6.13 8.05 -13.08
C LEU A 59 6.06 9.18 -14.12
N GLY A 60 5.16 10.16 -13.94
CA GLY A 60 4.99 11.26 -14.86
C GLY A 60 4.21 10.90 -16.14
N LEU A 61 3.48 9.78 -16.13
CA LEU A 61 2.60 9.36 -17.22
C LEU A 61 1.31 10.16 -17.12
N LYS A 62 1.16 11.17 -17.99
CA LYS A 62 0.06 12.16 -17.94
C LYS A 62 -1.12 11.81 -18.83
N THR A 63 -0.90 10.95 -19.83
CA THR A 63 -1.92 10.55 -20.81
C THR A 63 -2.18 9.06 -20.74
N GLU A 64 -3.37 8.63 -21.14
CA GLU A 64 -3.72 7.19 -21.22
C GLU A 64 -2.78 6.43 -22.16
N GLU A 65 -2.35 7.06 -23.26
CA GLU A 65 -1.38 6.49 -24.20
C GLU A 65 -0.01 6.23 -23.53
N GLN A 66 0.46 7.17 -22.72
CA GLN A 66 1.71 7.00 -21.95
C GLN A 66 1.57 5.88 -20.92
N SER A 67 0.46 5.85 -20.19
CA SER A 67 0.15 4.75 -19.26
C SER A 67 0.13 3.40 -19.98
N GLU A 68 -0.57 3.28 -21.10
CA GLU A 68 -0.70 2.01 -21.81
C GLU A 68 0.63 1.55 -22.45
N SER A 69 1.41 2.48 -22.97
CA SER A 69 2.77 2.21 -23.46
C SER A 69 3.67 1.68 -22.34
N PHE A 70 3.63 2.32 -21.16
CA PHE A 70 4.38 1.86 -20.00
C PHE A 70 3.92 0.48 -19.53
N ARG A 71 2.61 0.24 -19.39
CA ARG A 71 2.05 -1.06 -19.01
C ARG A 71 2.48 -2.16 -19.98
N THR A 72 2.45 -1.89 -21.28
CA THR A 72 2.92 -2.82 -22.32
C THR A 72 4.40 -3.17 -22.13
N SER A 73 5.24 -2.18 -21.77
CA SER A 73 6.65 -2.42 -21.48
C SER A 73 6.84 -3.34 -20.26
N ILE A 74 6.07 -3.14 -19.20
CA ILE A 74 6.08 -3.98 -17.99
C ILE A 74 5.64 -5.40 -18.32
N ARG A 75 4.54 -5.59 -19.07
CA ARG A 75 4.05 -6.91 -19.51
C ARG A 75 5.12 -7.64 -20.33
N LYS A 76 5.82 -6.93 -21.22
CA LYS A 76 6.92 -7.49 -22.03
C LYS A 76 8.09 -7.94 -21.16
N ILE A 77 8.56 -7.08 -20.24
CA ILE A 77 9.65 -7.43 -19.31
C ILE A 77 9.24 -8.64 -18.46
N TYR A 78 8.01 -8.65 -17.94
CA TYR A 78 7.48 -9.75 -17.15
C TYR A 78 7.56 -11.08 -17.91
N GLY A 79 6.97 -11.15 -19.11
CA GLY A 79 6.98 -12.38 -19.91
C GLY A 79 8.38 -12.86 -20.28
N GLN A 80 9.31 -11.94 -20.55
CA GLN A 80 10.70 -12.26 -20.91
C GLN A 80 11.54 -12.71 -19.72
N LYS A 81 11.47 -11.98 -18.60
CA LYS A 81 12.33 -12.20 -17.43
C LYS A 81 11.83 -13.33 -16.55
N ILE A 82 10.52 -13.41 -16.27
CA ILE A 82 9.96 -14.44 -15.38
C ILE A 82 10.15 -15.86 -15.95
N SER A 83 10.16 -15.99 -17.29
CA SER A 83 10.43 -17.28 -17.94
C SER A 83 11.88 -17.76 -17.77
N LEU A 84 12.83 -16.83 -17.57
CA LEU A 84 14.26 -17.11 -17.38
C LEU A 84 14.65 -17.15 -15.90
N ASP A 85 14.01 -16.31 -15.10
CA ASP A 85 14.23 -16.13 -13.67
C ASP A 85 12.87 -15.92 -12.98
N PRO A 86 12.29 -16.98 -12.40
CA PRO A 86 11.05 -16.89 -11.63
C PRO A 86 11.15 -15.94 -10.41
N GLU A 87 12.36 -15.65 -9.94
CA GLU A 87 12.61 -14.77 -8.79
C GLU A 87 12.76 -13.28 -9.18
N TYR A 88 12.67 -12.94 -10.47
CA TYR A 88 12.77 -11.57 -10.91
C TYR A 88 11.68 -10.67 -10.28
N ASP A 89 12.10 -9.60 -9.61
CA ASP A 89 11.28 -8.79 -8.73
C ASP A 89 11.14 -7.32 -9.14
N PHE A 90 11.66 -6.95 -10.32
CA PHE A 90 11.62 -5.58 -10.90
C PHE A 90 12.34 -4.51 -10.06
N MET A 91 13.12 -4.89 -9.04
CA MET A 91 13.84 -3.94 -8.18
C MET A 91 15.00 -3.24 -8.91
N ASP A 92 15.40 -3.73 -10.08
CA ASP A 92 16.36 -3.08 -10.98
C ASP A 92 15.76 -1.87 -11.73
N ASN A 93 14.43 -1.74 -11.77
CA ASN A 93 13.76 -0.55 -12.30
C ASN A 93 13.61 0.52 -11.22
N LEU A 94 14.66 1.34 -11.05
CA LEU A 94 14.72 2.37 -10.01
C LEU A 94 13.59 3.41 -10.09
N GLU A 95 13.11 3.74 -11.29
CA GLU A 95 12.00 4.69 -11.46
C GLU A 95 10.68 4.12 -10.95
N LEU A 96 10.40 2.86 -11.28
CA LEU A 96 9.24 2.14 -10.77
C LEU A 96 9.29 1.98 -9.25
N VAL A 97 10.44 1.55 -8.72
CA VAL A 97 10.65 1.38 -7.28
C VAL A 97 10.41 2.70 -6.55
N LYS A 98 10.95 3.81 -7.07
CA LYS A 98 10.75 5.14 -6.51
C LYS A 98 9.27 5.55 -6.53
N ALA A 99 8.58 5.38 -7.66
CA ALA A 99 7.18 5.76 -7.81
C ALA A 99 6.27 4.98 -6.84
N VAL A 100 6.47 3.66 -6.73
CA VAL A 100 5.74 2.81 -5.77
C VAL A 100 6.02 3.24 -4.33
N THR A 101 7.28 3.52 -4.02
CA THR A 101 7.69 3.99 -2.69
C THR A 101 7.02 5.33 -2.35
N ASP A 102 6.97 6.28 -3.28
CA ASP A 102 6.34 7.58 -3.08
C ASP A 102 4.83 7.48 -2.82
N VAL A 103 4.13 6.57 -3.52
CA VAL A 103 2.69 6.33 -3.28
C VAL A 103 2.48 5.70 -1.92
N ARG A 104 3.28 4.70 -1.55
CA ARG A 104 3.22 4.06 -0.23
C ARG A 104 3.45 5.08 0.88
N LEU A 105 4.54 5.84 0.81
CA LEU A 105 4.89 6.86 1.80
C LEU A 105 3.78 7.90 1.93
N LYS A 106 3.21 8.38 0.82
CA LYS A 106 2.08 9.31 0.84
C LYS A 106 0.85 8.71 1.54
N SER A 107 0.56 7.44 1.30
CA SER A 107 -0.54 6.72 1.96
C SER A 107 -0.29 6.54 3.45
N ASP A 108 0.93 6.15 3.85
CA ASP A 108 1.30 5.94 5.25
C ASP A 108 1.22 7.26 6.04
N ILE A 109 1.70 8.37 5.46
CA ILE A 109 1.60 9.71 6.04
C ILE A 109 0.14 10.15 6.18
N ALA A 110 -0.67 10.00 5.10
CA ALA A 110 -2.08 10.37 5.13
C ALA A 110 -2.88 9.51 6.13
N GLY A 111 -2.56 8.22 6.24
CA GLY A 111 -3.13 7.30 7.21
C GLY A 111 -2.82 7.71 8.64
N ALA A 112 -1.56 8.04 8.94
CA ALA A 112 -1.15 8.55 10.25
C ALA A 112 -1.86 9.87 10.62
N GLY A 113 -1.94 10.83 9.69
CA GLY A 113 -2.67 12.08 9.89
C GLY A 113 -4.17 11.88 10.14
N SER A 114 -4.79 10.96 9.40
CA SER A 114 -6.19 10.56 9.60
C SER A 114 -6.41 9.94 10.99
N LEU A 115 -5.48 9.08 11.45
CA LEU A 115 -5.49 8.49 12.79
C LEU A 115 -5.40 9.55 13.89
N ILE A 116 -4.49 10.52 13.76
CA ILE A 116 -4.36 11.63 14.72
C ILE A 116 -5.66 12.45 14.77
N GLY A 117 -6.20 12.84 13.61
CA GLY A 117 -7.46 13.57 13.53
C GLY A 117 -8.66 12.78 14.11
N ALA A 118 -8.70 11.47 13.86
CA ALA A 118 -9.71 10.59 14.41
C ALA A 118 -9.63 10.50 15.94
N LEU A 119 -8.43 10.40 16.52
CA LEU A 119 -8.23 10.36 17.97
C LEU A 119 -8.51 11.71 18.65
N ALA A 120 -8.33 12.82 17.93
CA ALA A 120 -8.65 14.16 18.40
C ALA A 120 -10.17 14.41 18.46
N ASN A 121 -10.94 13.94 17.47
CA ASN A 121 -12.38 14.18 17.40
C ASN A 121 -13.22 13.09 18.09
N ARG A 122 -13.33 13.18 19.42
CA ARG A 122 -14.01 12.19 20.28
C ARG A 122 -15.54 12.32 20.33
N THR A 123 -16.15 13.29 19.65
CA THR A 123 -17.61 13.45 19.58
C THR A 123 -18.24 12.50 18.55
N ASN A 124 -17.44 12.02 17.60
CA ASN A 124 -17.83 10.98 16.66
C ASN A 124 -17.74 9.58 17.32
N GLU A 125 -18.79 8.76 17.17
CA GLU A 125 -18.90 7.46 17.84
C GLU A 125 -17.86 6.42 17.34
N GLU A 126 -17.50 6.44 16.06
CA GLU A 126 -16.47 5.55 15.50
C GLU A 126 -15.08 5.92 16.00
N ASN A 127 -14.79 7.22 16.05
CA ASN A 127 -13.56 7.75 16.62
C ASN A 127 -13.45 7.43 18.12
N LYS A 128 -14.55 7.49 18.85
CA LYS A 128 -14.61 7.08 20.26
C LYS A 128 -14.29 5.58 20.42
N LYS A 129 -14.85 4.72 19.55
CA LYS A 129 -14.52 3.28 19.54
C LYS A 129 -13.05 3.02 19.22
N LEU A 130 -12.45 3.80 18.32
CA LEU A 130 -11.01 3.74 18.03
C LEU A 130 -10.18 4.14 19.26
N TYR A 131 -10.51 5.26 19.89
CA TYR A 131 -9.88 5.75 21.12
C TYR A 131 -9.95 4.71 22.25
N ASP A 132 -11.12 4.15 22.51
CA ASP A 132 -11.33 3.14 23.55
C ASP A 132 -10.51 1.87 23.30
N ARG A 133 -10.39 1.43 22.03
CA ARG A 133 -9.53 0.30 21.66
C ARG A 133 -8.04 0.59 21.90
N MET A 134 -7.59 1.80 21.61
CA MET A 134 -6.21 2.21 21.87
C MET A 134 -5.92 2.26 23.37
N ILE A 135 -6.80 2.88 24.17
CA ILE A 135 -6.66 2.90 25.63
C ILE A 135 -6.63 1.47 26.20
N ASN A 136 -7.52 0.59 25.75
CA ASN A 136 -7.55 -0.81 26.16
C ASN A 136 -6.23 -1.52 25.84
N THR A 137 -5.70 -1.33 24.62
CA THR A 137 -4.42 -1.93 24.22
C THR A 137 -3.26 -1.41 25.07
N MET A 138 -3.17 -0.09 25.26
CA MET A 138 -2.11 0.51 26.07
C MET A 138 -2.17 0.04 27.53
N PHE A 139 -3.38 -0.08 28.10
CA PHE A 139 -3.59 -0.53 29.47
C PHE A 139 -3.32 -2.03 29.63
N ASN A 140 -4.00 -2.89 28.86
CA ASN A 140 -3.98 -4.34 29.07
C ASN A 140 -2.81 -5.07 28.39
N LYS A 141 -2.25 -4.53 27.31
CA LYS A 141 -1.15 -5.19 26.57
C LYS A 141 0.20 -4.54 26.78
N LEU A 142 0.23 -3.21 26.93
CA LEU A 142 1.48 -2.45 27.04
C LEU A 142 1.79 -2.00 28.47
N GLY A 143 0.91 -2.28 29.44
CA GLY A 143 1.16 -2.02 30.87
C GLY A 143 1.07 -0.54 31.28
N TYR A 144 0.47 0.32 30.46
CA TYR A 144 0.26 1.72 30.81
C TYR A 144 -0.80 1.85 31.90
N CYS A 145 -0.63 2.81 32.82
CA CYS A 145 -1.75 3.22 33.66
C CYS A 145 -2.84 3.92 32.83
N LYS A 146 -4.10 3.90 33.27
CA LYS A 146 -5.22 4.50 32.52
C LYS A 146 -4.96 5.98 32.18
N THR A 147 -4.52 6.77 33.16
CA THR A 147 -4.20 8.19 32.97
C THR A 147 -2.98 8.40 32.07
N CYS A 148 -2.00 7.48 32.14
CA CYS A 148 -0.79 7.51 31.32
C CYS A 148 -1.15 7.35 29.84
N ALA A 149 -1.96 6.33 29.51
CA ALA A 149 -2.43 6.09 28.15
C ALA A 149 -3.22 7.28 27.59
N GLN A 150 -4.11 7.88 28.40
CA GLN A 150 -4.88 9.06 28.00
C GLN A 150 -3.99 10.26 27.69
N LYS A 151 -3.07 10.62 28.61
CA LYS A 151 -2.15 11.74 28.42
C LYS A 151 -1.20 11.53 27.23
N THR A 152 -0.76 10.30 26.99
CA THR A 152 0.07 9.98 25.82
C THR A 152 -0.70 10.19 24.53
N ILE A 153 -1.94 9.71 24.42
CA ILE A 153 -2.75 9.95 23.21
C ILE A 153 -3.04 11.45 23.04
N GLU A 154 -3.35 12.17 24.12
CA GLU A 154 -3.58 13.62 24.09
C GLU A 154 -2.36 14.38 23.58
N TYR A 155 -1.17 14.05 24.09
CA TYR A 155 0.09 14.63 23.62
C TYR A 155 0.25 14.50 22.10
N PHE A 156 0.10 13.29 21.55
CA PHE A 156 0.18 13.04 20.11
C PHE A 156 -0.93 13.70 19.29
N CYS A 157 -2.10 13.98 19.88
CA CYS A 157 -3.18 14.71 19.21
C CYS A 157 -3.00 16.23 19.24
N THR A 158 -2.12 16.75 20.09
CA THR A 158 -1.88 18.19 20.29
C THR A 158 -0.55 18.67 19.69
N GLN A 159 0.36 17.78 19.33
CA GLN A 159 1.56 18.16 18.61
C GLN A 159 1.20 18.57 17.18
N GLU A 160 1.21 19.88 16.92
CA GLU A 160 1.73 20.37 15.65
C GLU A 160 3.23 20.07 15.70
N ASP A 161 3.69 19.07 14.94
CA ASP A 161 5.12 18.76 14.85
C ASP A 161 5.90 20.08 14.63
N GLU A 162 6.90 20.32 15.49
CA GLU A 162 7.69 21.55 15.50
C GLU A 162 8.19 21.90 14.08
N LYS A 163 7.96 23.15 13.68
CA LYS A 163 8.29 23.73 12.37
C LYS A 163 9.74 23.56 11.93
#